data_AF-A0A2X1N9H3-F1
#
_entry.id   AF-A0A2X1N9H3-F1
#
_cell.length_a   1.000
_cell.length_b   1.000
_cell.length_c   1.000
_cell.angle_alpha   90.00
_cell.angle_beta   90.00
_cell.angle_gamma   90.00
#
_symmetry.space_group_name_H-M   'P 1'
#
loop_
_entity.id
_entity.type
_entity.pdbx_description
1 polymer ?
#
loop_
_entity_poly.entity_id
_entity_poly.type
_entity_poly.pdbx_seq_one_letter_code
_entity_poly.pdbx_strand_id
1 'polypeptide(L)'
;MVNGISIAFVLYILTYAYISASGSILHHTFAEMSLNVPARAAGFGFALLVAFVVWLSTKAVSRMTAIVLGAKVITFFLTFGSLLGHVQPATLFNVAESNASYAPYLLMTLPFCLASFGYHGNVPSLMKYYGKDPKTIVKCLVYGTLMALALYTIWLLATMGNIPRPEFIGIAEKGGNIDVLVQALSGVLNSRSLDLLLVVFSNFAVASSFLGVTLGLFDYLADLFGFDDSAVGRLKTALLTFAPPVVGGCCSRTDSCTPLVMLV
;
A
#
# COMPACT_ATOMS: atom_id res chain seq x y z
N MET A 1 2.79 -7.36 26.38
CA MET A 1 2.13 -8.48 25.65
C MET A 1 1.02 -7.97 24.73
N VAL A 2 -0.02 -7.28 25.24
CA VAL A 2 -1.13 -6.76 24.41
C VAL A 2 -0.67 -5.90 23.23
N ASN A 3 0.19 -4.90 23.47
CA ASN A 3 0.70 -4.03 22.40
C ASN A 3 1.45 -4.82 21.30
N GLY A 4 2.18 -5.86 21.67
CA GLY A 4 2.92 -6.67 20.70
C GLY A 4 2.02 -7.52 19.81
N ILE A 5 0.99 -8.13 20.41
CA ILE A 5 -0.02 -8.90 19.67
C ILE A 5 -0.79 -7.98 18.72
N SER A 6 -1.14 -6.76 19.16
CA SER A 6 -1.81 -5.76 18.30
C SER A 6 -0.96 -5.35 17.10
N ILE A 7 0.34 -5.09 17.30
CA ILE A 7 1.27 -4.74 16.21
C ILE A 7 1.41 -5.90 15.22
N ALA A 8 1.60 -7.13 15.73
CA ALA A 8 1.67 -8.32 14.88
C ALA A 8 0.38 -8.47 14.06
N PHE A 9 -0.78 -8.38 14.70
CA PHE A 9 -2.08 -8.51 14.06
C PHE A 9 -2.29 -7.48 12.92
N VAL A 10 -1.97 -6.21 13.17
CA VAL A 10 -2.07 -5.15 12.16
C VAL A 10 -1.12 -5.43 10.99
N LEU A 11 0.15 -5.76 11.27
CA LEU A 11 1.12 -6.07 10.22
C LEU A 11 0.74 -7.32 9.40
N TYR A 12 0.12 -8.33 10.02
CA TYR A 12 -0.40 -9.50 9.31
C TYR A 12 -1.57 -9.15 8.39
N ILE A 13 -2.53 -8.35 8.84
CA ILE A 13 -3.66 -7.91 8.01
C ILE A 13 -3.18 -7.06 6.85
N LEU A 14 -2.24 -6.13 7.09
CA LEU A 14 -1.63 -5.33 6.03
C LEU A 14 -0.91 -6.21 5.01
N THR A 15 -0.13 -7.18 5.47
CA THR A 15 0.55 -8.14 4.59
C THR A 15 -0.45 -8.88 3.70
N TYR A 16 -1.57 -9.34 4.27
CA TYR A 16 -2.64 -9.99 3.52
C TYR A 16 -3.31 -9.05 2.50
N ALA A 17 -3.60 -7.80 2.89
CA ALA A 17 -4.16 -6.79 1.99
C ALA A 17 -3.26 -6.55 0.77
N TYR A 18 -1.95 -6.41 0.99
CA TYR A 18 -0.98 -6.24 -0.10
C TYR A 18 -0.83 -7.48 -0.99
N ILE A 19 -0.92 -8.70 -0.44
CA ILE A 19 -0.96 -9.94 -1.25
C ILE A 19 -2.21 -9.96 -2.13
N SER A 20 -3.35 -9.55 -1.58
CA SER A 20 -4.60 -9.45 -2.34
C SER A 20 -4.52 -8.40 -3.46
N ALA A 21 -4.01 -7.21 -3.15
CA ALA A 21 -3.88 -6.10 -4.12
C ALA A 21 -2.84 -6.40 -5.21
N SER A 22 -1.71 -7.02 -4.87
CA SER A 22 -0.74 -7.46 -5.88
C SER A 22 -1.30 -8.58 -6.77
N GLY A 23 -2.12 -9.48 -6.22
CA GLY A 23 -2.80 -10.52 -6.97
C GLY A 23 -3.77 -9.99 -8.02
N SER A 24 -4.54 -8.93 -7.71
CA SER A 24 -5.43 -8.29 -8.69
C SER A 24 -4.66 -7.58 -9.79
N ILE A 25 -3.61 -6.82 -9.45
CA ILE A 25 -2.77 -6.13 -10.43
C ILE A 25 -2.11 -7.12 -11.39
N LEU A 26 -1.48 -8.18 -10.86
CA LEU A 26 -0.85 -9.20 -11.69
C LEU A 26 -1.87 -9.97 -12.54
N HIS A 27 -3.08 -10.20 -12.04
CA HIS A 27 -4.15 -10.81 -12.84
C HIS A 27 -4.48 -9.94 -14.06
N HIS A 28 -4.63 -8.63 -13.90
CA HIS A 28 -4.85 -7.71 -15.01
C HIS A 28 -3.68 -7.70 -15.99
N THR A 29 -2.44 -7.65 -15.50
CA THR A 29 -1.25 -7.71 -16.36
C THR A 29 -1.16 -9.02 -17.14
N PHE A 30 -1.45 -10.17 -16.51
CA PHE A 30 -1.45 -11.46 -17.20
C PHE A 30 -2.60 -11.59 -18.20
N ALA A 31 -3.78 -11.03 -17.89
CA ALA A 31 -4.92 -11.01 -18.81
C ALA A 31 -4.61 -10.21 -20.08
N GLU A 32 -3.90 -9.08 -19.98
CA GLU A 32 -3.39 -8.34 -21.14
C GLU A 32 -2.40 -9.15 -21.99
N MET A 33 -1.63 -10.04 -21.35
CA MET A 33 -0.73 -10.99 -22.01
C MET A 33 -1.42 -12.29 -22.48
N SER A 34 -2.75 -12.35 -22.48
CA SER A 34 -3.56 -13.54 -22.81
C SER A 34 -3.34 -14.77 -21.91
N LEU A 35 -2.77 -14.59 -20.71
CA LEU A 35 -2.60 -15.62 -19.69
C LEU A 35 -3.69 -15.48 -18.62
N ASN A 36 -4.63 -16.42 -18.57
CA ASN A 36 -5.71 -16.41 -17.58
C ASN A 36 -5.26 -17.02 -16.25
N VAL A 37 -4.41 -16.31 -15.52
CA VAL A 37 -3.94 -16.71 -14.19
C VAL A 37 -4.89 -16.13 -13.15
N PRO A 38 -5.55 -16.93 -12.29
CA PRO A 38 -6.44 -16.40 -11.26
C PRO A 38 -5.67 -15.53 -10.26
N ALA A 39 -6.28 -14.42 -9.82
CA ALA A 39 -5.66 -13.44 -8.90
C ALA A 39 -5.05 -14.08 -7.63
N ARG A 40 -5.64 -15.17 -7.12
CA ARG A 40 -5.11 -15.94 -5.99
C ARG A 40 -3.74 -16.56 -6.29
N ALA A 41 -3.60 -17.19 -7.46
CA ALA A 41 -2.35 -17.84 -7.85
C ALA A 41 -1.26 -16.79 -8.10
N ALA A 42 -1.64 -15.66 -8.70
CA ALA A 42 -0.74 -14.53 -8.91
C ALA A 42 -0.27 -13.91 -7.58
N GLY A 43 -1.18 -13.64 -6.65
CA GLY A 43 -0.84 -13.13 -5.31
C GLY A 43 0.00 -14.11 -4.49
N PHE A 44 -0.32 -15.41 -4.54
CA PHE A 44 0.48 -16.46 -3.90
C PHE A 44 1.91 -16.54 -4.47
N GLY A 45 2.05 -16.52 -5.79
CA GLY A 45 3.36 -16.51 -6.45
C GLY A 45 4.17 -15.27 -6.08
N PHE A 46 3.53 -14.10 -6.03
CA PHE A 46 4.17 -12.86 -5.59
C PHE A 46 4.63 -12.91 -4.13
N ALA A 47 3.79 -13.44 -3.23
CA ALA A 47 4.14 -13.62 -1.82
C ALA A 47 5.35 -14.54 -1.65
N LEU A 48 5.42 -15.66 -2.38
CA LEU A 48 6.57 -16.57 -2.36
C LEU A 48 7.84 -15.93 -2.90
N LEU A 49 7.75 -15.19 -4.01
CA LEU A 49 8.88 -14.48 -4.60
C LEU A 49 9.46 -13.48 -3.59
N VAL A 50 8.59 -12.70 -2.94
CA VAL A 50 9.02 -11.72 -1.95
C VAL A 50 9.57 -12.39 -0.69
N ALA A 51 8.95 -13.47 -0.22
CA ALA A 51 9.46 -14.25 0.90
C ALA A 51 10.88 -14.77 0.61
N PHE A 52 11.11 -15.27 -0.61
CA PHE A 52 12.43 -15.71 -1.06
C PHE A 52 13.46 -14.57 -1.10
N VAL A 53 13.06 -13.41 -1.63
CA VAL A 53 13.92 -12.22 -1.73
C VAL A 53 14.28 -11.67 -0.34
N VAL A 54 13.32 -11.62 0.58
CA VAL A 54 13.54 -11.23 1.99
C VAL A 54 14.41 -12.25 2.72
N TRP A 55 14.23 -13.54 2.45
CA TRP A 55 15.07 -14.61 3.00
C TRP A 55 16.52 -14.51 2.52
N LEU A 56 16.76 -14.10 1.27
CA LEU A 56 18.12 -13.97 0.73
C LEU A 56 18.90 -12.83 1.39
N SER A 57 18.37 -11.60 1.40
CA SER A 57 19.09 -10.46 2.03
C SER A 57 18.17 -9.29 2.43
N THR A 58 17.92 -9.13 3.73
CA THR A 58 17.15 -7.99 4.29
C THR A 58 17.80 -6.65 3.95
N LYS A 59 19.15 -6.57 3.94
CA LYS A 59 19.90 -5.36 3.57
C LYS A 59 19.69 -4.96 2.10
N ALA A 60 19.69 -5.94 1.19
CA ALA A 60 19.46 -5.67 -0.23
C ALA A 60 18.02 -5.22 -0.47
N VAL A 61 17.05 -5.89 0.17
CA VAL A 61 15.64 -5.51 0.09
C VAL A 61 15.42 -4.11 0.64
N SER A 62 16.00 -3.77 1.80
CA SER A 62 15.89 -2.43 2.38
C SER A 62 16.39 -1.34 1.42
N ARG A 63 17.54 -1.54 0.75
CA ARG A 63 18.05 -0.60 -0.26
C ARG A 63 17.15 -0.52 -1.49
N MET A 64 16.66 -1.66 -1.97
CA MET A 64 15.74 -1.72 -3.11
C MET A 64 14.44 -0.97 -2.80
N THR A 65 13.84 -1.20 -1.63
CA THR A 65 12.64 -0.49 -1.16
C THR A 65 12.87 1.02 -1.09
N ALA A 66 14.05 1.47 -0.62
CA ALA A 66 14.39 2.89 -0.60
C ALA A 66 14.48 3.50 -2.01
N ILE A 67 15.10 2.79 -2.97
CA ILE A 67 15.18 3.23 -4.37
C ILE A 67 13.79 3.30 -4.99
N VAL A 68 12.98 2.26 -4.82
CA VAL A 68 11.60 2.21 -5.34
C VAL A 68 10.73 3.29 -4.70
N LEU A 69 10.91 3.59 -3.41
CA LEU A 69 10.22 4.69 -2.74
C LEU A 69 10.62 6.05 -3.35
N GLY A 70 11.90 6.26 -3.62
CA GLY A 70 12.38 7.47 -4.32
C GLY A 70 11.76 7.63 -5.70
N ALA A 71 11.76 6.55 -6.50
CA ALA A 71 11.12 6.53 -7.82
C ALA A 71 9.60 6.79 -7.72
N LYS A 72 8.93 6.21 -6.71
CA LYS A 72 7.51 6.43 -6.41
C LYS A 72 7.20 7.90 -6.14
N VAL A 73 8.04 8.59 -5.35
CA VAL A 73 7.85 10.02 -5.07
C VAL A 73 8.02 10.87 -6.34
N ILE A 74 9.03 10.58 -7.17
CA ILE A 74 9.25 11.32 -8.42
C ILE A 74 8.07 11.13 -9.38
N THR A 75 7.67 9.88 -9.62
CA THR A 75 6.53 9.54 -10.48
C THR A 75 5.21 10.11 -9.95
N PHE A 76 5.04 10.18 -8.63
CA PHE A 76 3.91 10.85 -8.00
C PHE A 76 3.83 12.33 -8.42
N PHE A 77 4.92 13.09 -8.28
CA PHE A 77 4.91 14.51 -8.64
C PHE A 77 4.73 14.74 -10.14
N LEU A 78 5.34 13.92 -10.99
CA LEU A 78 5.15 14.01 -12.45
C LEU A 78 3.69 13.77 -12.84
N THR A 79 3.06 12.79 -12.20
CA THR A 79 1.69 12.41 -12.51
C THR A 79 0.67 13.39 -11.90
N PHE A 80 0.65 13.48 -10.58
CA PHE A 80 -0.34 14.26 -9.85
C PHE A 80 -0.08 15.76 -9.93
N GLY A 81 1.18 16.17 -10.12
CA GLY A 81 1.50 17.57 -10.42
C GLY A 81 0.85 18.04 -11.73
N SER A 82 0.77 17.19 -12.75
CA SER A 82 0.08 17.52 -14.02
C SER A 82 -1.45 17.56 -13.86
N LEU A 83 -2.01 16.69 -13.01
CA LEU A 83 -3.44 16.65 -12.67
C LEU A 83 -3.90 17.87 -11.86
N LEU A 84 -3.02 18.46 -11.04
CA LEU A 84 -3.32 19.68 -10.30
C LEU A 84 -3.70 20.85 -11.22
N GLY A 85 -3.13 20.92 -12.43
CA GLY A 85 -3.50 21.92 -13.42
C GLY A 85 -4.90 21.75 -14.03
N HIS A 86 -5.48 20.55 -13.90
CA HIS A 86 -6.81 20.20 -14.43
C HIS A 86 -7.89 20.18 -13.34
N VAL A 87 -7.54 20.48 -12.09
CA VAL A 87 -8.48 20.52 -10.96
C VAL A 87 -9.55 21.56 -11.21
N GLN A 88 -10.80 21.12 -11.22
CA GLN A 88 -11.96 22.00 -11.32
C GLN A 88 -12.47 22.32 -9.90
N PRO A 89 -12.45 23.60 -9.46
CA PRO A 89 -12.95 23.97 -8.13
C PRO A 89 -14.42 23.57 -7.91
N ALA A 90 -15.24 23.61 -8.96
CA ALA A 90 -16.64 23.19 -8.91
C ALA A 90 -16.80 21.71 -8.51
N THR A 91 -15.96 20.83 -9.07
CA THR A 91 -15.90 19.39 -8.74
C THR A 91 -15.30 19.16 -7.36
N LEU A 92 -14.25 19.91 -7.02
CA LEU A 92 -13.56 19.78 -5.73
C LEU A 92 -14.51 20.12 -4.55
N PHE A 93 -15.19 21.27 -4.62
CA PHE A 93 -16.11 21.73 -3.59
C PHE A 93 -17.52 21.13 -3.72
N ASN A 94 -17.74 20.24 -4.70
CA ASN A 94 -19.00 19.57 -4.95
C ASN A 94 -20.19 20.54 -5.04
N VAL A 95 -19.99 21.66 -5.75
CA VAL A 95 -20.95 22.78 -5.82
C VAL A 95 -22.25 22.37 -6.53
N ALA A 96 -22.22 21.28 -7.30
CA ALA A 96 -23.37 20.72 -8.00
C ALA A 96 -24.39 20.03 -7.08
N GLU A 97 -24.03 19.68 -5.84
CA GLU A 97 -24.89 18.94 -4.93
C GLU A 97 -25.51 19.85 -3.86
N SER A 98 -26.81 20.11 -3.97
CA SER A 98 -27.52 21.11 -3.16
C SER A 98 -27.77 20.72 -1.70
N ASN A 99 -27.65 19.42 -1.35
CA ASN A 99 -27.91 18.88 -0.01
C ASN A 99 -26.80 17.93 0.46
N ALA A 100 -25.54 18.28 0.22
CA ALA A 100 -24.42 17.42 0.60
C ALA A 100 -24.23 17.37 2.13
N SER A 101 -24.41 16.19 2.74
CA SER A 101 -24.14 15.94 4.15
C SER A 101 -22.90 15.07 4.31
N TYR A 102 -21.82 15.65 4.83
CA TYR A 102 -20.52 14.97 4.95
C TYR A 102 -20.26 14.36 6.33
N ALA A 103 -21.01 14.77 7.35
CA ALA A 103 -20.89 14.31 8.73
C ALA A 103 -20.97 12.77 8.89
N PRO A 104 -21.87 12.02 8.20
CA PRO A 104 -21.92 10.57 8.36
C PRO A 104 -20.68 9.86 7.78
N TYR A 105 -20.02 10.45 6.79
CA TYR A 105 -18.83 9.86 6.17
C TYR A 105 -17.54 10.08 6.98
N LEU A 106 -17.52 11.05 7.89
CA LEU A 106 -16.36 11.34 8.75
C LEU A 106 -15.97 10.13 9.61
N LEU A 107 -16.95 9.44 10.21
CA LEU A 107 -16.68 8.25 11.00
C LEU A 107 -16.24 7.07 10.13
N MET A 108 -16.74 6.98 8.90
CA MET A 108 -16.32 5.97 7.93
C MET A 108 -14.90 6.20 7.43
N THR A 109 -14.42 7.45 7.30
CA THR A 109 -13.07 7.77 6.83
C THR A 109 -11.99 7.67 7.91
N LEU A 110 -12.36 7.74 9.20
CA LEU A 110 -11.41 7.68 10.31
C LEU A 110 -10.49 6.45 10.29
N PRO A 111 -10.97 5.20 10.09
CA PRO A 111 -10.11 4.02 10.00
C PRO A 111 -9.07 4.13 8.88
N PHE A 112 -9.43 4.74 7.75
CA PHE A 112 -8.54 4.95 6.61
C PHE A 112 -7.42 5.92 6.93
N CYS A 113 -7.76 7.05 7.56
CA CYS A 113 -6.77 8.01 8.03
C CYS A 113 -5.83 7.38 9.05
N LEU A 114 -6.36 6.59 9.99
CA LEU A 114 -5.55 5.89 10.99
C LEU A 114 -4.60 4.87 10.36
N ALA A 115 -5.06 4.09 9.39
CA ALA A 115 -4.23 3.14 8.66
C ALA A 115 -3.14 3.84 7.82
N SER A 116 -3.49 4.96 7.19
CA SER A 116 -2.57 5.77 6.36
C SER A 116 -1.39 6.36 7.14
N PHE A 117 -1.55 6.56 8.46
CA PHE A 117 -0.51 7.01 9.40
C PHE A 117 -0.04 5.90 10.35
N GLY A 118 -0.28 4.62 10.00
CA GLY A 118 0.06 3.43 10.79
C GLY A 118 1.54 3.04 10.82
N TYR A 119 2.47 3.99 10.94
CA TYR A 119 3.93 3.71 10.90
C TYR A 119 4.53 3.22 12.24
N HIS A 120 3.72 3.13 13.30
CA HIS A 120 4.15 2.77 14.66
C HIS A 120 4.82 1.38 14.73
N GLY A 121 4.39 0.43 13.88
CA GLY A 121 4.99 -0.89 13.78
C GLY A 121 6.43 -0.89 13.26
N ASN A 122 6.85 0.18 12.58
CA ASN A 122 8.21 0.32 12.03
C ASN A 122 9.19 1.02 12.99
N VAL A 123 8.72 1.50 14.14
CA VAL A 123 9.56 2.17 15.16
C VAL A 123 10.66 1.24 15.71
N PRO A 124 10.42 -0.05 16.00
CA PRO A 124 11.49 -0.98 16.41
C PRO A 124 12.58 -1.11 15.34
N SER A 125 12.21 -1.23 14.06
CA SER A 125 13.15 -1.27 12.94
C SER A 125 13.97 0.02 12.84
N LEU A 126 13.35 1.19 13.06
CA LEU A 126 14.06 2.47 13.12
C LEU A 126 15.05 2.55 14.29
N MET A 127 14.71 2.02 15.46
CA MET A 127 15.64 1.94 16.61
C MET A 127 16.84 1.03 16.30
N LYS A 128 16.62 -0.08 15.59
CA LYS A 128 17.68 -0.99 15.16
C LYS A 128 18.59 -0.35 14.11
N TYR A 129 18.03 0.48 13.22
CA TYR A 129 18.75 1.13 12.13
C TYR A 129 19.54 2.38 12.55
N TYR A 130 18.91 3.31 13.27
CA TYR A 130 19.52 4.58 13.68
C TYR A 130 20.24 4.50 15.05
N GLY A 131 20.13 3.37 15.74
CA GLY A 131 20.65 3.20 17.09
C GLY A 131 19.77 3.89 18.15
N LYS A 132 20.23 3.87 19.41
CA LYS A 132 19.51 4.46 20.56
C LYS A 132 19.60 5.99 20.60
N ASP A 133 19.46 6.67 19.47
CA ASP A 133 19.33 8.13 19.40
C ASP A 133 17.85 8.54 19.20
N PRO A 134 17.10 8.74 20.30
CA PRO A 134 15.68 9.07 20.21
C PRO A 134 15.42 10.40 19.52
N LYS A 135 16.36 11.36 19.54
CA LYS A 135 16.16 12.67 18.91
C LYS A 135 16.12 12.55 17.39
N THR A 136 17.00 11.74 16.81
CA THR A 136 17.03 11.48 15.38
C THR A 136 15.80 10.71 14.94
N ILE A 137 15.39 9.69 15.71
CA ILE A 137 14.18 8.91 15.42
C ILE A 137 12.93 9.79 15.41
N VAL A 138 12.74 10.65 16.43
CA VAL A 138 11.58 11.56 16.49
C VAL A 138 11.57 12.52 15.31
N LYS A 139 12.73 13.09 14.93
CA LYS A 139 12.82 13.94 13.74
C LYS A 139 12.44 13.18 12.46
N CYS A 140 12.97 11.98 12.26
CA CYS A 140 12.64 11.13 11.12
C CYS A 140 11.14 10.83 11.05
N LEU A 141 10.51 10.52 12.19
CA LEU A 141 9.07 10.29 12.27
C LEU A 141 8.28 11.56 11.92
N VAL A 142 8.62 12.71 12.52
CA VAL A 142 7.92 13.97 12.26
C VAL A 142 8.04 14.39 10.79
N TYR A 143 9.25 14.39 10.23
CA TYR A 143 9.44 14.75 8.81
C TYR A 143 8.78 13.75 7.87
N GLY A 144 8.84 12.45 8.18
CA GLY A 144 8.15 11.42 7.41
C GLY A 144 6.62 11.63 7.40
N THR A 145 6.04 11.90 8.57
CA THR A 145 4.59 12.14 8.71
C THR A 145 4.16 13.43 8.01
N LEU A 146 4.91 14.52 8.14
CA LEU A 146 4.61 15.78 7.45
C LEU A 146 4.71 15.63 5.93
N MET A 147 5.70 14.89 5.44
CA MET A 147 5.83 14.60 4.02
C MET A 147 4.67 13.73 3.53
N ALA A 148 4.27 12.69 4.27
CA ALA A 148 3.11 11.87 3.94
C ALA A 148 1.83 12.70 3.88
N LEU A 149 1.61 13.60 4.85
CA LEU A 149 0.46 14.51 4.87
C LEU A 149 0.41 15.42 3.63
N ALA A 150 1.55 15.97 3.21
CA ALA A 150 1.62 16.80 2.00
C ALA A 150 1.26 15.99 0.75
N LEU A 151 1.81 14.77 0.61
CA LEU A 151 1.51 13.88 -0.51
C LEU A 151 0.03 13.48 -0.53
N TYR A 152 -0.55 13.11 0.61
CA TYR A 152 -1.99 12.79 0.69
C TYR A 152 -2.87 14.00 0.33
N THR A 153 -2.47 15.21 0.73
CA THR A 153 -3.21 16.42 0.37
C THR A 153 -3.21 16.64 -1.14
N ILE A 154 -2.03 16.54 -1.79
CA ILE A 154 -1.90 16.67 -3.25
C ILE A 154 -2.74 15.60 -3.96
N TRP A 155 -2.67 14.35 -3.48
CA TRP A 155 -3.44 13.24 -4.02
C TRP A 155 -4.96 13.49 -3.93
N LEU A 156 -5.44 13.92 -2.76
CA LEU A 156 -6.87 14.20 -2.55
C LEU A 156 -7.35 15.36 -3.43
N LEU A 157 -6.56 16.43 -3.56
CA LEU A 157 -6.88 17.55 -4.45
C LEU A 157 -6.96 17.11 -5.91
N ALA A 158 -5.98 16.33 -6.37
CA ALA A 158 -5.94 15.84 -7.75
C ALA A 158 -7.09 14.87 -8.04
N THR A 159 -7.38 13.92 -7.16
CA THR A 159 -8.46 12.93 -7.34
C THR A 159 -9.84 13.58 -7.24
N MET A 160 -10.14 14.27 -6.14
CA MET A 160 -11.45 14.88 -5.89
C MET A 160 -11.73 16.10 -6.76
N GLY A 161 -10.69 16.71 -7.33
CA GLY A 161 -10.79 17.85 -8.23
C GLY A 161 -10.94 17.49 -9.71
N ASN A 162 -10.59 16.26 -10.11
CA ASN A 162 -10.72 15.78 -11.49
C ASN A 162 -11.87 14.78 -11.68
N ILE A 163 -12.23 14.01 -10.65
CA ILE A 163 -13.29 12.97 -10.74
C ILE A 163 -14.57 13.45 -10.03
N PRO A 164 -15.72 13.52 -10.73
CA PRO A 164 -17.02 13.78 -10.12
C PRO A 164 -17.46 12.71 -9.11
N ARG A 165 -18.22 13.11 -8.07
CA ARG A 165 -18.69 12.20 -7.00
C ARG A 165 -19.43 10.94 -7.49
N PRO A 166 -20.32 11.00 -8.50
CA PRO A 166 -21.03 9.82 -8.99
C PRO A 166 -20.10 8.77 -9.62
N GLU A 167 -18.98 9.19 -10.22
CA GLU A 167 -18.05 8.26 -10.87
C GLU A 167 -17.28 7.39 -9.86
N PHE A 168 -17.12 7.85 -8.61
CA PHE A 168 -16.52 7.03 -7.55
C PHE A 168 -17.32 5.78 -7.22
N ILE A 169 -18.64 5.77 -7.47
CA ILE A 169 -19.49 4.58 -7.27
C ILE A 169 -19.05 3.47 -8.23
N GLY A 170 -18.85 3.79 -9.52
CA GLY A 170 -18.38 2.83 -10.51
C GLY A 170 -16.95 2.35 -10.25
N ILE A 171 -16.09 3.18 -9.66
CA ILE A 171 -14.74 2.78 -9.22
C ILE A 171 -14.84 1.80 -8.04
N ALA A 172 -15.73 2.05 -7.08
CA ALA A 172 -15.96 1.16 -5.94
C ALA A 172 -16.55 -0.19 -6.38
N GLU A 173 -17.48 -0.21 -7.33
CA GLU A 173 -18.06 -1.44 -7.90
C GLU A 173 -17.03 -2.31 -8.62
N LYS A 174 -16.03 -1.68 -9.26
CA LYS A 174 -14.90 -2.36 -9.91
C LYS A 174 -13.84 -2.87 -8.92
N GLY A 175 -14.13 -2.85 -7.62
CA GLY A 175 -13.28 -3.37 -6.55
C GLY A 175 -12.46 -2.32 -5.82
N GLY A 176 -12.55 -1.04 -6.20
CA GLY A 176 -11.93 0.07 -5.46
C GLY A 176 -10.40 0.04 -5.39
N ASN A 177 -9.75 -0.76 -6.23
CA ASN A 177 -8.29 -0.87 -6.23
C ASN A 177 -7.62 0.38 -6.80
N ILE A 178 -6.37 0.60 -6.39
CA ILE A 178 -5.58 1.76 -6.83
C ILE A 178 -5.37 1.81 -8.34
N ASP A 179 -5.29 0.65 -9.03
CA ASP A 179 -5.19 0.58 -10.49
C ASP A 179 -6.45 1.06 -11.20
N VAL A 180 -7.64 0.75 -10.67
CA VAL A 180 -8.92 1.21 -11.24
C VAL A 180 -9.06 2.73 -11.10
N LEU A 181 -8.69 3.28 -9.95
CA LEU A 181 -8.69 4.73 -9.73
C LEU A 181 -7.67 5.44 -10.64
N VAL A 182 -6.49 4.83 -10.79
CA VAL A 182 -5.45 5.30 -11.68
C VAL A 182 -5.91 5.28 -13.15
N GLN A 183 -6.60 4.24 -13.60
CA GLN A 183 -7.20 4.17 -14.94
C GLN A 183 -8.29 5.24 -15.14
N ALA A 184 -9.12 5.51 -14.14
CA ALA A 184 -10.10 6.58 -14.22
C ALA A 184 -9.44 7.95 -14.42
N LEU A 185 -8.31 8.20 -13.73
CA LEU A 185 -7.51 9.41 -13.92
C LEU A 185 -6.79 9.47 -15.27
N SER A 186 -6.35 8.32 -15.82
CA SER A 186 -5.71 8.31 -17.14
C SER A 186 -6.69 8.68 -18.25
N GLY A 187 -7.96 8.30 -18.09
CA GLY A 187 -9.06 8.73 -18.98
C GLY A 187 -9.25 10.25 -19.03
N VAL A 188 -8.94 10.99 -17.96
CA VAL A 188 -9.01 12.45 -17.92
C VAL A 188 -7.84 13.09 -18.68
N LEU A 189 -6.68 12.44 -18.70
CA LEU A 189 -5.42 13.04 -19.15
C LEU A 189 -5.08 12.81 -20.64
N ASN A 190 -5.82 11.96 -21.36
CA ASN A 190 -5.68 11.70 -22.81
C ASN A 190 -4.22 11.59 -23.33
N SER A 191 -3.30 11.10 -22.50
CA SER A 191 -1.86 11.05 -22.79
C SER A 191 -1.28 9.69 -22.45
N ARG A 192 -0.78 9.00 -23.48
CA ARG A 192 -0.17 7.66 -23.36
C ARG A 192 1.04 7.63 -22.42
N SER A 193 1.78 8.73 -22.30
CA SER A 193 2.93 8.84 -21.40
C SER A 193 2.51 8.90 -19.93
N LEU A 194 1.39 9.58 -19.63
CA LEU A 194 0.87 9.66 -18.26
C LEU A 194 0.25 8.34 -17.83
N ASP A 195 -0.44 7.64 -18.74
CA ASP A 195 -0.99 6.30 -18.50
C ASP A 195 0.12 5.28 -18.13
N LEU A 196 1.25 5.29 -18.86
CA LEU A 196 2.39 4.44 -18.53
C LEU A 196 3.02 4.81 -17.18
N LEU A 197 3.20 6.11 -16.89
CA LEU A 197 3.72 6.57 -15.60
C LEU A 197 2.82 6.15 -14.43
N LEU A 198 1.51 6.21 -14.64
CA LEU A 198 0.47 5.82 -13.71
C LEU A 198 0.50 4.32 -13.39
N VAL A 199 0.60 3.47 -14.41
CA VAL A 199 0.74 2.01 -14.25
C VAL A 199 2.04 1.66 -13.53
N VAL A 200 3.16 2.29 -13.90
CA VAL A 200 4.46 2.09 -13.22
C VAL A 200 4.39 2.55 -11.77
N PHE A 201 3.79 3.70 -11.50
CA PHE A 201 3.59 4.22 -10.14
C PHE A 201 2.78 3.25 -9.28
N SER A 202 1.66 2.73 -9.80
CA SER A 202 0.80 1.77 -9.09
C SER A 202 1.58 0.50 -8.72
N ASN A 203 2.30 -0.07 -9.69
CA ASN A 203 3.12 -1.27 -9.45
C ASN A 203 4.24 -1.03 -8.42
N PHE A 204 4.96 0.08 -8.54
CA PHE A 204 6.00 0.45 -7.57
C PHE A 204 5.42 0.76 -6.18
N ALA A 205 4.23 1.35 -6.12
CA ALA A 205 3.53 1.63 -4.88
C ALA A 205 3.20 0.35 -4.12
N VAL A 206 2.60 -0.63 -4.79
CA VAL A 206 2.25 -1.91 -4.18
C VAL A 206 3.49 -2.71 -3.81
N ALA A 207 4.49 -2.79 -4.70
CA ALA A 207 5.72 -3.53 -4.43
C ALA A 207 6.51 -2.96 -3.24
N SER A 208 6.76 -1.63 -3.22
CA SER A 208 7.51 -1.00 -2.12
C SER A 208 6.77 -1.07 -0.78
N SER A 209 5.46 -0.86 -0.78
CA SER A 209 4.67 -0.98 0.45
C SER A 209 4.65 -2.40 0.98
N PHE A 210 4.49 -3.40 0.12
CA PHE A 210 4.53 -4.80 0.51
C PHE A 210 5.90 -5.21 1.09
N LEU A 211 7.00 -4.81 0.44
CA LEU A 211 8.35 -5.04 0.95
C LEU A 211 8.59 -4.32 2.28
N GLY A 212 8.11 -3.09 2.43
CA GLY A 212 8.22 -2.34 3.68
C GLY A 212 7.50 -3.01 4.85
N VAL A 213 6.24 -3.41 4.65
CA VAL A 213 5.43 -4.07 5.68
C VAL A 213 5.95 -5.46 6.03
N THR A 214 6.33 -6.26 5.03
CA THR A 214 6.86 -7.61 5.26
C THR A 214 8.22 -7.58 5.94
N LEU A 215 9.10 -6.63 5.61
CA LEU A 215 10.35 -6.42 6.35
C LEU A 215 10.09 -5.99 7.80
N GLY A 216 9.15 -5.06 8.02
CA GLY A 216 8.76 -4.63 9.37
C GLY A 216 8.23 -5.79 10.20
N LEU A 217 7.37 -6.64 9.62
CA LEU A 217 6.84 -7.85 10.28
C LEU A 217 7.94 -8.88 10.53
N PHE A 218 8.84 -9.08 9.57
CA PHE A 218 9.98 -9.98 9.70
C PHE A 218 10.89 -9.55 10.87
N ASP A 219 11.32 -8.29 10.89
CA ASP A 219 12.18 -7.74 11.94
C ASP A 219 11.48 -7.78 13.31
N TYR A 220 10.19 -7.44 13.34
CA TYR A 220 9.38 -7.48 14.57
C TYR A 220 9.31 -8.90 15.15
N LEU A 221 9.05 -9.92 14.32
CA LEU A 221 8.99 -11.31 14.77
C LEU A 221 10.37 -11.84 15.16
N ALA A 222 11.43 -11.49 14.42
CA ALA A 222 12.80 -11.86 14.77
C ALA A 222 13.17 -11.33 16.16
N ASP A 223 12.88 -10.05 16.44
CA ASP A 223 13.16 -9.44 17.74
C ASP A 223 12.23 -9.99 18.85
N LEU A 224 10.97 -10.33 18.55
CA LEU A 224 10.02 -10.89 19.53
C LEU A 224 10.39 -12.31 19.99
N PHE A 225 10.84 -13.16 19.05
CA PHE A 225 11.22 -14.55 19.34
C PHE A 225 12.73 -14.71 19.63
N GLY A 226 13.51 -13.64 19.49
CA GLY A 226 14.96 -13.67 19.68
C GLY A 226 15.68 -14.54 18.65
N PHE A 227 15.19 -14.59 17.41
CA PHE A 227 15.80 -15.40 16.36
C PHE A 227 17.09 -14.76 15.84
N ASP A 228 18.14 -15.58 15.69
CA ASP A 228 19.43 -15.14 15.16
C ASP A 228 19.36 -14.82 13.66
N ASP A 229 20.26 -13.95 13.18
CA ASP A 229 20.39 -13.56 11.77
C ASP A 229 20.99 -14.66 10.86
N SER A 230 21.09 -15.90 11.36
CA SER A 230 21.58 -17.06 10.61
C SER A 230 20.59 -17.47 9.51
N ALA A 231 21.05 -18.17 8.46
CA ALA A 231 20.16 -18.61 7.36
C ALA A 231 18.97 -19.45 7.85
N VAL A 232 19.16 -20.24 8.93
CA VAL A 232 18.13 -21.05 9.57
C VAL A 232 17.20 -20.19 10.45
N GLY A 233 17.75 -19.22 11.19
CA GLY A 233 16.95 -18.26 11.97
C GLY A 233 16.06 -17.40 11.06
N ARG A 234 16.62 -16.88 9.97
CA ARG A 234 15.88 -16.14 8.93
C ARG A 234 14.84 -16.98 8.22
N LEU A 235 15.10 -18.28 8.00
CA LEU A 235 14.10 -19.19 7.44
C LEU A 235 12.91 -19.38 8.40
N LYS A 236 13.16 -19.54 9.70
CA LYS A 236 12.10 -19.63 10.72
C LYS A 236 11.27 -18.36 10.78
N THR A 237 11.91 -17.19 10.79
CA THR A 237 11.23 -15.90 10.77
C THR A 237 10.42 -15.74 9.49
N ALA A 238 10.98 -16.04 8.32
CA ALA A 238 10.28 -15.94 7.03
C ALA A 238 9.07 -16.88 6.98
N LEU A 239 9.22 -18.13 7.43
CA LEU A 239 8.08 -19.06 7.54
C LEU A 239 7.00 -18.50 8.45
N LEU A 240 7.36 -17.93 9.60
CA LEU A 240 6.39 -17.34 10.51
C LEU A 240 5.71 -16.10 9.92
N THR A 241 6.44 -15.24 9.22
CA THR A 241 5.94 -14.04 8.55
C THR A 241 4.97 -14.37 7.41
N PHE A 242 5.31 -15.34 6.56
CA PHE A 242 4.57 -15.58 5.32
C PHE A 242 3.60 -16.77 5.40
N ALA A 243 3.78 -17.75 6.28
CA ALA A 243 2.87 -18.89 6.35
C ALA A 243 1.42 -18.50 6.75
N PRO A 244 1.17 -17.65 7.76
CA PRO A 244 -0.20 -17.27 8.13
C PRO A 244 -0.94 -16.50 7.01
N PRO A 245 -0.36 -15.46 6.37
CA PRO A 245 -0.99 -14.78 5.24
C PRO A 245 -1.26 -15.69 4.05
N VAL A 246 -0.33 -16.61 3.76
CA VAL A 246 -0.40 -17.51 2.60
C VAL A 246 -1.47 -18.59 2.81
N VAL A 247 -1.56 -19.16 4.01
CA VAL A 247 -2.63 -20.13 4.35
C VAL A 247 -3.98 -19.42 4.41
N GLY A 248 -4.05 -18.23 5.01
CA GLY A 248 -5.27 -17.42 5.07
C GLY A 248 -5.80 -17.03 3.68
N GLY A 249 -4.92 -16.64 2.76
CA GLY A 249 -5.28 -16.33 1.37
C GLY A 249 -5.63 -17.54 0.51
N CYS A 250 -5.16 -18.74 0.87
CA CYS A 250 -5.56 -19.98 0.21
C CYS A 250 -6.93 -20.47 0.72
N CYS A 251 -7.27 -20.20 1.99
CA CYS A 251 -8.51 -20.64 2.63
C CYS A 251 -9.69 -19.65 2.56
N SER A 252 -9.49 -18.39 2.17
CA SER A 252 -10.59 -17.42 2.06
C SER A 252 -11.47 -17.71 0.83
N ARG A 253 -12.65 -18.30 1.09
CA ARG A 253 -13.76 -18.43 0.13
C ARG A 253 -14.16 -17.01 -0.32
N THR A 254 -13.98 -16.74 -1.60
CA THR A 254 -14.76 -15.72 -2.34
C THR A 254 -16.21 -16.00 -1.98
N ASP A 255 -16.93 -15.07 -1.34
CA ASP A 255 -17.91 -14.30 -2.10
C ASP A 255 -18.43 -13.04 -1.36
N SER A 256 -17.85 -12.56 -0.25
CA SER A 256 -18.47 -11.40 0.43
C SER A 256 -17.56 -10.43 1.21
N CYS A 257 -16.29 -10.77 1.47
CA CYS A 257 -15.42 -9.96 2.35
C CYS A 257 -14.23 -9.30 1.65
N THR A 258 -14.18 -9.28 0.32
CA THR A 258 -13.15 -8.59 -0.44
C THR A 258 -13.15 -7.06 -0.29
N PRO A 259 -14.29 -6.34 -0.15
CA PRO A 259 -14.22 -4.87 -0.16
C PRO A 259 -13.61 -4.28 1.11
N LEU A 260 -13.64 -4.97 2.25
CA LEU A 260 -13.16 -4.38 3.51
C LEU A 260 -11.63 -4.40 3.68
N VAL A 261 -10.94 -5.28 2.96
CA VAL A 261 -9.48 -5.46 3.06
C VAL A 261 -8.73 -4.74 1.93
N MET A 262 -9.36 -4.55 0.77
CA MET A 262 -8.80 -3.75 -0.34
C MET A 262 -8.83 -2.24 -0.10
N LEU A 263 -9.42 -1.80 1.02
CA LEU A 263 -9.63 -0.41 1.39
C LEU A 263 -8.58 0.11 2.40
N VAL A 264 -7.45 -0.59 2.55
CA VAL A 264 -6.26 -0.08 3.28
C VAL A 264 -5.19 0.40 2.31
#